data_AF-A0A8H6IK32-F1
#
_entry.id   AF-A0A8H6IK32-F1
#
_cell.length_a   1.000
_cell.length_b   1.000
_cell.length_c   1.000
_cell.angle_alpha   90.00
_cell.angle_beta   90.00
_cell.angle_gamma   90.00
#
_symmetry.space_group_name_H-M   'P 1'
#
loop_
_entity.id
_entity.type
_entity.pdbx_description
1 polymer ?
#
loop_
_entity_poly.entity_id
_entity_poly.type
_entity_poly.pdbx_seq_one_letter_code
_entity_poly.pdbx_strand_id
1 'polypeptide(L)'
;MRGITPVIPTVRVVSGPCAGPCLEVELNFQSDTFTVSQIRKAGGVVIGKTNMPPMANGGMQRGVYGRAESPYNGDYLAAAFASGSSNDAGASTAASMAVFAIGEETVSFGRPPASNNGLVAYTPSRGSRSFGDMFSILDVIAAPDEDLRGDFWRGQPFVSLPAVSSVRPEGSYHALANSSALLGKRIGVPKMYIGEEDAAAQPVWISPAARKLWDQARITLESLGGGRGWTDYLTLATVGDLDLSGPGDLWSYGWVDFLHYVNDTNSVTRLADLPGTLPDRYGNRFGNRSESNTAIVKAIAFRNGTSIYALPGLESHLTALEARRKRDL
;
A
#
# COMPACT_ATOMS: atom_id res chain seq x y z
N MET A 1 32.82 -23.43 -15.03
CA MET A 1 32.32 -22.78 -13.81
C MET A 1 32.70 -21.31 -13.87
N ARG A 2 31.78 -20.42 -14.28
CA ARG A 2 31.97 -18.97 -14.13
C ARG A 2 31.08 -18.54 -12.98
N GLY A 3 31.70 -18.13 -11.88
CA GLY A 3 31.03 -17.71 -10.66
C GLY A 3 30.14 -16.52 -10.93
N ILE A 4 28.86 -16.68 -10.63
CA ILE A 4 27.91 -15.57 -10.51
C ILE A 4 28.30 -14.85 -9.23
N THR A 5 28.90 -13.66 -9.36
CA THR A 5 29.07 -12.73 -8.25
C THR A 5 27.68 -12.47 -7.66
N PRO A 6 27.45 -12.65 -6.34
CA PRO A 6 26.15 -12.34 -5.75
C PRO A 6 25.90 -10.84 -5.91
N VAL A 7 24.95 -10.49 -6.78
CA VAL A 7 24.42 -9.13 -6.87
C VAL A 7 23.72 -8.86 -5.55
N ILE A 8 24.31 -8.02 -4.72
CA ILE A 8 23.68 -7.55 -3.47
C ILE A 8 22.49 -6.67 -3.87
N PRO A 9 21.23 -7.07 -3.61
CA PRO A 9 20.08 -6.25 -3.97
C PRO A 9 20.05 -4.99 -3.09
N THR A 10 19.99 -3.82 -3.73
CA THR A 10 19.80 -2.52 -3.07
C THR A 10 18.31 -2.19 -2.99
N VAL A 11 17.86 -1.75 -1.81
CA VAL A 11 16.46 -1.57 -1.47
C VAL A 11 16.21 -0.16 -0.93
N ARG A 12 15.21 0.52 -1.47
CA ARG A 12 14.61 1.68 -0.79
C ARG A 12 13.38 1.21 -0.03
N VAL A 13 13.32 1.50 1.25
CA VAL A 13 12.21 1.05 2.09
C VAL A 13 11.40 2.27 2.47
N VAL A 14 10.10 2.30 2.16
CA VAL A 14 9.15 3.02 3.02
C VAL A 14 9.12 2.21 4.31
N SER A 15 9.96 2.56 5.28
CA SER A 15 9.94 1.84 6.55
C SER A 15 8.63 2.11 7.26
N GLY A 16 7.78 1.09 7.34
CA GLY A 16 6.60 1.00 8.21
C GLY A 16 5.51 2.05 7.95
N PRO A 17 4.43 2.01 8.75
CA PRO A 17 3.59 3.17 8.92
C PRO A 17 4.51 4.21 9.55
N CYS A 18 5.10 5.03 8.69
CA CYS A 18 5.62 6.34 9.02
C CYS A 18 7.03 6.41 9.62
N ALA A 19 8.01 5.76 9.00
CA ALA A 19 9.41 6.13 9.21
C ALA A 19 9.83 7.41 8.45
N GLY A 20 9.17 8.54 8.76
CA GLY A 20 9.61 9.93 8.52
C GLY A 20 9.32 10.53 7.12
N PRO A 21 8.96 11.83 6.98
CA PRO A 21 8.56 12.87 7.95
C PRO A 21 7.08 13.19 7.74
N CYS A 22 6.20 12.43 8.36
CA CYS A 22 4.80 12.85 8.35
C CYS A 22 4.61 14.17 9.09
N LEU A 23 5.62 14.64 9.83
CA LEU A 23 5.62 15.74 10.79
C LEU A 23 7.01 16.41 10.75
N GLU A 24 7.14 17.68 11.14
CA GLU A 24 8.45 18.37 11.31
C GLU A 24 9.28 17.80 12.49
N VAL A 25 9.04 16.54 12.87
CA VAL A 25 9.59 15.86 14.03
C VAL A 25 10.35 14.63 13.56
N GLU A 26 11.59 14.52 14.01
CA GLU A 26 12.43 13.35 13.79
C GLU A 26 12.11 12.31 14.88
N LEU A 27 11.54 11.18 14.49
CA LEU A 27 11.29 10.04 15.37
C LEU A 27 12.50 9.09 15.33
N ASN A 28 13.05 8.74 16.50
CA ASN A 28 14.16 7.80 16.62
C ASN A 28 13.65 6.36 16.77
N PHE A 29 13.79 5.59 15.69
CA PHE A 29 13.43 4.16 15.69
C PHE A 29 14.51 3.33 16.39
N GLN A 30 14.10 2.57 17.41
CA GLN A 30 15.01 1.73 18.20
C GLN A 30 15.32 0.37 17.55
N SER A 31 14.58 -0.02 16.51
CA SER A 31 14.73 -1.31 15.84
C SER A 31 14.20 -1.28 14.40
N ASP A 32 14.72 -2.20 13.56
CA ASP A 32 14.19 -2.44 12.22
C ASP A 32 12.76 -2.99 12.27
N THR A 33 11.95 -2.68 11.26
CA THR A 33 10.67 -3.41 11.04
C THR A 33 10.95 -4.86 10.66
N PHE A 34 9.98 -5.76 10.86
CA PHE A 34 10.14 -7.17 10.48
C PHE A 34 10.64 -7.33 9.04
N THR A 35 9.98 -6.68 8.07
CA THR A 35 10.36 -6.70 6.65
C THR A 35 11.79 -6.25 6.42
N VAL A 36 12.22 -5.13 7.04
CA VAL A 36 13.60 -4.64 6.92
C VAL A 36 14.59 -5.63 7.52
N SER A 37 14.26 -6.21 8.68
CA SER A 37 15.12 -7.20 9.34
C SER A 37 15.30 -8.45 8.48
N GLN A 38 14.25 -8.93 7.80
CA GLN A 38 14.33 -10.08 6.90
C GLN A 38 15.18 -9.76 5.66
N ILE A 39 14.99 -8.57 5.07
CA ILE A 39 15.80 -8.11 3.93
C ILE A 39 17.28 -8.05 4.31
N ARG A 40 17.62 -7.46 5.46
CA ARG A 40 19.01 -7.39 5.93
C ARG A 40 19.59 -8.78 6.22
N LYS A 41 18.83 -9.67 6.87
CA LYS A 41 19.24 -11.07 7.13
C LYS A 41 19.51 -11.83 5.82
N ALA A 42 18.76 -11.54 4.76
CA ALA A 42 18.99 -12.10 3.42
C ALA A 42 20.15 -11.41 2.65
N GLY A 43 20.87 -10.46 3.28
CA GLY A 43 21.99 -9.75 2.68
C GLY A 43 21.62 -8.51 1.87
N GLY A 44 20.37 -8.07 1.92
CA GLY A 44 19.91 -6.85 1.25
C GLY A 44 20.44 -5.57 1.90
N VAL A 45 20.72 -4.55 1.09
CA VAL A 45 21.22 -3.24 1.55
C VAL A 45 20.11 -2.21 1.47
N VAL A 46 19.70 -1.66 2.61
CA VAL A 46 18.76 -0.54 2.67
C VAL A 46 19.50 0.76 2.43
N ILE A 47 19.24 1.42 1.30
CA ILE A 47 19.96 2.63 0.85
C ILE A 47 19.26 3.93 1.24
N GLY A 48 18.04 3.86 1.75
CA GLY A 48 17.31 5.03 2.21
C GLY A 48 15.81 4.82 2.32
N LYS A 49 15.15 5.93 2.66
CA LYS A 49 13.70 6.07 2.79
C LYS A 49 13.15 6.84 1.60
N THR A 50 11.90 6.57 1.24
CA THR A 50 11.20 7.25 0.14
C THR A 50 10.16 8.23 0.68
N ASN A 51 9.91 9.29 -0.09
CA ASN A 51 8.95 10.34 0.22
C ASN A 51 7.50 9.85 0.24
N MET A 52 6.65 10.51 1.03
CA MET A 52 5.21 10.22 1.18
C MET A 52 4.47 11.46 1.73
N PRO A 53 3.15 11.61 1.48
CA PRO A 53 2.36 12.66 2.10
C PRO A 53 2.27 12.47 3.62
N PRO A 54 1.95 13.55 4.37
CA PRO A 54 1.75 13.46 5.80
C PRO A 54 0.80 12.34 6.20
N MET A 55 1.26 11.55 7.16
CA MET A 55 0.51 10.47 7.78
C MET A 55 0.16 9.31 6.85
N ALA A 56 0.73 9.27 5.65
CA ALA A 56 0.24 8.50 4.51
C ALA A 56 -1.21 8.83 4.11
N ASN A 57 -1.81 9.89 4.66
CA ASN A 57 -3.21 10.24 4.48
C ASN A 57 -3.43 11.05 3.20
N GLY A 58 -3.27 10.39 2.05
CA GLY A 58 -3.43 11.02 0.75
C GLY A 58 -2.65 10.32 -0.36
N GLY A 59 -2.20 11.09 -1.34
CA GLY A 59 -1.38 10.61 -2.44
C GLY A 59 -0.27 11.57 -2.83
N MET A 60 -0.63 12.71 -3.43
CA MET A 60 0.33 13.64 -4.03
C MET A 60 0.37 15.02 -3.35
N GLN A 61 -0.25 15.14 -2.17
CA GLN A 61 -0.05 16.27 -1.28
C GLN A 61 1.42 16.33 -0.83
N ARG A 62 1.92 17.55 -0.60
CA ARG A 62 3.32 17.75 -0.17
C ARG A 62 3.45 17.56 1.34
N GLY A 63 4.45 16.78 1.74
CA GLY A 63 4.91 16.68 3.14
C GLY A 63 6.14 17.55 3.38
N VAL A 64 6.86 17.28 4.48
CA VAL A 64 8.09 18.03 4.86
C VAL A 64 9.20 17.89 3.80
N TYR A 65 9.22 16.81 3.02
CA TYR A 65 10.14 16.61 1.90
C TYR A 65 9.51 16.89 0.53
N GLY A 66 8.37 17.58 0.47
CA GLY A 66 7.65 17.84 -0.77
C GLY A 66 6.88 16.61 -1.26
N ARG A 67 7.00 16.28 -2.55
CA ARG A 67 6.41 15.09 -3.20
C ARG A 67 7.36 14.59 -4.30
N ALA A 68 7.27 13.32 -4.67
CA ALA A 68 7.95 12.83 -5.87
C ALA A 68 7.21 13.29 -7.15
N GLU A 69 7.97 13.48 -8.23
CA GLU A 69 7.45 13.78 -9.55
C GLU A 69 7.64 12.57 -10.47
N SER A 70 6.82 12.47 -11.52
CA SER A 70 6.84 11.30 -12.41
C SER A 70 8.14 11.25 -13.22
N PRO A 71 8.87 10.11 -13.22
CA PRO A 71 10.05 9.93 -14.07
C PRO A 71 9.70 9.74 -15.55
N TYR A 72 8.41 9.51 -15.88
CA TYR A 72 7.96 9.35 -17.26
C TYR A 72 7.56 10.67 -17.91
N ASN A 73 6.87 11.55 -17.17
CA ASN A 73 6.40 12.84 -17.68
C ASN A 73 6.10 13.81 -16.54
N GLY A 74 6.84 14.93 -16.48
CA GLY A 74 6.70 15.96 -15.44
C GLY A 74 5.35 16.70 -15.43
N ASP A 75 4.56 16.60 -16.49
CA ASP A 75 3.21 17.19 -16.56
C ASP A 75 2.15 16.32 -15.86
N TYR A 76 2.49 15.08 -15.50
CA TYR A 76 1.57 14.13 -14.88
C TYR A 76 2.09 13.66 -13.50
N LEU A 77 1.15 13.35 -12.61
CA LEU A 77 1.46 12.89 -11.27
C LEU A 77 2.04 11.46 -11.26
N ALA A 78 3.02 11.22 -10.39
CA ALA A 78 3.61 9.90 -10.18
C ALA A 78 2.66 8.89 -9.48
N ALA A 79 1.50 9.33 -9.00
CA ALA A 79 0.46 8.48 -8.39
C ALA A 79 -0.91 9.18 -8.43
N ALA A 80 -1.97 8.48 -8.01
CA ALA A 80 -3.28 9.09 -7.82
C ALA A 80 -3.24 10.15 -6.70
N PHE A 81 -3.85 11.32 -6.93
CA PHE A 81 -3.72 12.47 -6.04
C PHE A 81 -4.25 12.21 -4.63
N ALA A 82 -5.41 11.54 -4.50
CA ALA A 82 -6.10 11.36 -3.23
C ALA A 82 -5.67 10.10 -2.46
N SER A 83 -5.07 9.11 -3.11
CA SER A 83 -4.75 7.80 -2.53
C SER A 83 -3.60 7.16 -3.31
N GLY A 84 -2.37 7.44 -2.87
CA GLY A 84 -1.16 7.11 -3.62
C GLY A 84 0.11 7.45 -2.85
N SER A 85 0.10 7.25 -1.54
CA SER A 85 1.12 7.77 -0.63
C SER A 85 2.51 7.18 -0.84
N SER A 86 2.62 5.99 -1.46
CA SER A 86 3.90 5.40 -1.86
C SER A 86 4.46 6.01 -3.17
N ASN A 87 4.28 7.32 -3.38
CA ASN A 87 4.58 8.00 -4.65
C ASN A 87 6.07 7.91 -5.03
N ASP A 88 6.98 8.11 -4.09
CA ASP A 88 8.42 8.02 -4.34
C ASP A 88 8.93 6.58 -4.39
N ALA A 89 8.28 5.64 -3.70
CA ALA A 89 8.60 4.21 -3.87
C ALA A 89 8.37 3.78 -5.32
N GLY A 90 7.26 4.23 -5.93
CA GLY A 90 6.98 4.04 -7.34
C GLY A 90 7.99 4.76 -8.25
N ALA A 91 8.16 6.07 -8.06
CA ALA A 91 9.02 6.89 -8.90
C ALA A 91 10.50 6.45 -8.85
N SER A 92 11.05 6.23 -7.65
CA SER A 92 12.45 5.83 -7.47
C SER A 92 12.75 4.43 -7.98
N THR A 93 11.81 3.48 -7.86
CA THR A 93 11.98 2.13 -8.42
C THR A 93 11.96 2.16 -9.95
N ALA A 94 11.03 2.91 -10.56
CA ALA A 94 10.99 3.06 -12.01
C ALA A 94 12.20 3.81 -12.57
N ALA A 95 12.71 4.80 -11.83
CA ALA A 95 13.96 5.49 -12.14
C ALA A 95 15.23 4.67 -11.83
N SER A 96 15.11 3.39 -11.46
CA SER A 96 16.23 2.50 -11.14
C SER A 96 17.15 2.99 -10.02
N MET A 97 16.62 3.80 -9.09
CA MET A 97 17.38 4.23 -7.90
C MET A 97 17.54 3.10 -6.87
N ALA A 98 16.73 2.03 -6.98
CA ALA A 98 16.82 0.79 -6.21
C ALA A 98 16.33 -0.40 -7.04
N VAL A 99 16.57 -1.63 -6.57
CA VAL A 99 16.06 -2.84 -7.23
C VAL A 99 14.56 -3.01 -7.03
N PHE A 100 14.11 -2.73 -5.82
CA PHE A 100 12.70 -2.73 -5.44
C PHE A 100 12.47 -1.72 -4.33
N ALA A 101 11.20 -1.42 -4.09
CA ALA A 101 10.79 -0.63 -2.95
C ALA A 101 9.63 -1.28 -2.19
N ILE A 102 9.65 -1.09 -0.88
CA ILE A 102 8.54 -1.47 0.00
C ILE A 102 7.63 -0.25 0.12
N GLY A 103 6.33 -0.43 -0.12
CA GLY A 103 5.30 0.55 0.15
C GLY A 103 4.28 -0.01 1.14
N GLU A 104 3.26 0.77 1.43
CA GLU A 104 2.14 0.36 2.28
C GLU A 104 0.82 0.73 1.64
N GLU A 105 -0.27 0.07 2.03
CA GLU A 105 -1.59 0.34 1.48
C GLU A 105 -2.71 0.15 2.49
N THR A 106 -3.52 1.19 2.60
CA THR A 106 -4.77 1.19 3.37
C THR A 106 -5.99 1.24 2.46
N VAL A 107 -5.96 2.05 1.39
CA VAL A 107 -7.04 2.11 0.39
C VAL A 107 -6.53 1.66 -0.97
N SER A 108 -5.61 2.45 -1.53
CA SER A 108 -4.95 2.15 -2.81
C SER A 108 -3.61 2.84 -2.87
N PHE A 109 -2.77 2.76 -1.84
CA PHE A 109 -1.58 3.60 -1.78
C PHE A 109 -0.38 3.03 -2.53
N GLY A 110 -0.35 1.74 -2.83
CA GLY A 110 0.72 1.08 -3.60
C GLY A 110 0.34 0.83 -5.06
N ARG A 111 -0.91 0.48 -5.35
CA ARG A 111 -1.35 0.18 -6.73
C ARG A 111 -1.26 1.37 -7.71
N PRO A 112 -1.71 2.60 -7.39
CA PRO A 112 -1.59 3.76 -8.26
C PRO A 112 -0.16 4.23 -8.49
N PRO A 113 0.76 4.30 -7.51
CA PRO A 113 2.18 4.52 -7.81
C PRO A 113 2.75 3.44 -8.73
N ALA A 114 2.39 2.16 -8.55
CA ALA A 114 2.85 1.11 -9.44
C ALA A 114 2.32 1.28 -10.88
N SER A 115 1.03 1.56 -11.03
CA SER A 115 0.37 1.82 -12.32
C SER A 115 1.01 3.01 -13.06
N ASN A 116 1.16 4.15 -12.38
CA ASN A 116 1.68 5.38 -13.00
C ASN A 116 3.17 5.29 -13.33
N ASN A 117 3.90 4.34 -12.74
CA ASN A 117 5.33 4.15 -12.93
C ASN A 117 5.70 2.84 -13.66
N GLY A 118 4.71 2.09 -14.17
CA GLY A 118 4.97 0.86 -14.95
C GLY A 118 5.63 -0.26 -14.15
N LEU A 119 5.22 -0.45 -12.88
CA LEU A 119 5.79 -1.44 -11.97
C LEU A 119 4.83 -2.59 -11.64
N VAL A 120 5.38 -3.69 -11.14
CA VAL A 120 4.62 -4.79 -10.56
C VAL A 120 4.41 -4.52 -9.08
N ALA A 121 3.17 -4.56 -8.61
CA ALA A 121 2.85 -4.50 -7.18
C ALA A 121 2.06 -5.72 -6.70
N TYR A 122 2.37 -6.17 -5.48
CA TYR A 122 1.66 -7.25 -4.79
C TYR A 122 1.13 -6.72 -3.46
N THR A 123 -0.20 -6.75 -3.28
CA THR A 123 -0.86 -6.36 -2.02
C THR A 123 -0.85 -7.53 -1.03
N PRO A 124 -0.33 -7.36 0.22
CA PRO A 124 -0.05 -6.08 0.91
C PRO A 124 1.18 -5.35 0.36
N SER A 125 0.97 -4.08 -0.04
CA SER A 125 1.63 -3.36 -1.16
C SER A 125 3.15 -3.30 -1.24
N ARG A 126 3.73 -4.30 -1.90
CA ARG A 126 5.15 -4.39 -2.26
C ARG A 126 5.33 -4.09 -3.75
N GLY A 127 6.34 -3.31 -4.14
CA GLY A 127 6.59 -2.93 -5.54
C GLY A 127 7.92 -3.45 -6.07
N SER A 128 7.95 -3.93 -7.32
CA SER A 128 9.17 -4.41 -7.99
C SER A 128 9.09 -4.19 -9.49
N ARG A 129 10.21 -4.38 -10.20
CA ARG A 129 10.28 -4.19 -11.65
C ARG A 129 9.67 -5.36 -12.44
N SER A 130 9.66 -6.56 -11.87
CA SER A 130 9.20 -7.78 -12.55
C SER A 130 8.61 -8.79 -11.57
N PHE A 131 7.83 -9.76 -12.06
CA PHE A 131 7.35 -10.87 -11.21
C PHE A 131 8.47 -11.77 -10.68
N GLY A 132 9.59 -11.91 -11.41
CA GLY A 132 10.76 -12.65 -10.90
C GLY A 132 11.42 -11.97 -9.71
N ASP A 133 11.53 -10.64 -9.77
CA ASP A 133 11.97 -9.83 -8.61
C ASP A 133 10.97 -9.96 -7.46
N MET A 134 9.66 -9.87 -7.76
CA MET A 134 8.60 -10.02 -6.76
C MET A 134 8.66 -11.38 -6.04
N PHE A 135 8.82 -12.49 -6.76
CA PHE A 135 8.94 -13.81 -6.15
C PHE A 135 10.16 -13.93 -5.24
N SER A 136 11.30 -13.39 -5.68
CA SER A 136 12.53 -13.37 -4.88
C SER A 136 12.37 -12.56 -3.60
N ILE A 137 11.65 -11.44 -3.67
CA ILE A 137 11.30 -10.62 -2.51
C ILE A 137 10.37 -11.42 -1.58
N LEU A 138 9.28 -11.97 -2.09
CA LEU A 138 8.29 -12.71 -1.29
C LEU A 138 8.89 -13.92 -0.57
N ASP A 139 9.88 -14.59 -1.16
CA ASP A 139 10.60 -15.69 -0.49
C ASP A 139 11.22 -15.25 0.84
N VAL A 140 11.73 -14.02 0.89
CA VAL A 140 12.37 -13.42 2.07
C VAL A 140 11.34 -12.85 3.05
N ILE A 141 10.38 -12.07 2.56
CA ILE A 141 9.54 -11.22 3.42
C ILE A 141 8.14 -11.77 3.70
N ALA A 142 7.74 -12.90 3.11
CA ALA A 142 6.55 -13.64 3.52
C ALA A 142 6.94 -14.74 4.52
N ALA A 143 7.55 -14.35 5.64
CA ALA A 143 8.03 -15.27 6.67
C ALA A 143 7.19 -15.17 7.94
N PRO A 144 7.16 -16.22 8.80
CA PRO A 144 6.58 -16.12 10.12
C PRO A 144 7.20 -14.98 10.93
N ASP A 145 6.34 -14.22 11.60
CA ASP A 145 6.71 -13.10 12.44
C ASP A 145 5.93 -13.22 13.75
N GLU A 146 6.65 -13.48 14.84
CA GLU A 146 6.08 -13.63 16.18
C GLU A 146 5.72 -12.28 16.80
N ASP A 147 6.27 -11.19 16.25
CA ASP A 147 5.98 -9.84 16.66
C ASP A 147 4.76 -9.31 15.88
N LEU A 148 3.72 -8.96 16.60
CA LEU A 148 2.48 -8.43 16.01
C LEU A 148 2.44 -6.90 15.99
N ARG A 149 3.47 -6.24 16.53
CA ARG A 149 3.51 -4.77 16.65
C ARG A 149 3.44 -4.10 15.28
N GLY A 150 2.52 -3.16 15.14
CA GLY A 150 2.29 -2.42 13.90
C GLY A 150 1.60 -3.23 12.78
N ASP A 151 1.25 -4.50 13.01
CA ASP A 151 0.46 -5.29 12.08
C ASP A 151 -1.01 -5.32 12.52
N PHE A 152 -1.80 -4.39 11.98
CA PHE A 152 -3.22 -4.28 12.30
C PHE A 152 -3.97 -5.60 12.14
N TRP A 153 -3.71 -6.34 11.05
CA TRP A 153 -4.47 -7.53 10.68
C TRP A 153 -4.14 -8.73 11.55
N ARG A 154 -2.85 -8.95 11.86
CA ARG A 154 -2.44 -10.06 12.74
C ARG A 154 -2.61 -9.74 14.22
N GLY A 155 -2.55 -8.47 14.61
CA GLY A 155 -2.68 -8.05 16.01
C GLY A 155 -4.11 -7.91 16.52
N GLN A 156 -5.12 -7.78 15.65
CA GLN A 156 -6.52 -7.70 16.09
C GLN A 156 -7.00 -9.04 16.68
N PRO A 157 -7.79 -9.03 17.78
CA PRO A 157 -8.19 -10.26 18.49
C PRO A 157 -9.50 -10.91 18.00
N PHE A 158 -10.15 -10.34 16.99
CA PHE A 158 -11.54 -10.66 16.63
C PHE A 158 -11.65 -11.77 15.59
N VAL A 159 -10.73 -11.78 14.62
CA VAL A 159 -10.72 -12.75 13.52
C VAL A 159 -9.41 -13.52 13.52
N SER A 160 -9.51 -14.86 13.53
CA SER A 160 -8.33 -15.71 13.37
C SER A 160 -7.87 -15.72 11.91
N LEU A 161 -6.61 -15.36 11.69
CA LEU A 161 -5.96 -15.45 10.39
C LEU A 161 -5.11 -16.73 10.30
N PRO A 162 -5.03 -17.36 9.12
CA PRO A 162 -4.13 -18.49 8.92
C PRO A 162 -2.67 -18.06 9.09
N ALA A 163 -1.83 -19.00 9.54
CA ALA A 163 -0.40 -18.77 9.61
C ALA A 163 0.18 -18.51 8.22
N VAL A 164 1.20 -17.64 8.12
CA VAL A 164 1.88 -17.35 6.85
C VAL A 164 2.35 -18.63 6.16
N SER A 165 2.88 -19.59 6.94
CA SER A 165 3.37 -20.88 6.46
C SER A 165 2.29 -21.77 5.85
N SER A 166 1.01 -21.61 6.21
CA SER A 166 -0.08 -22.39 5.64
C SER A 166 -0.68 -21.77 4.38
N VAL A 167 -0.28 -20.55 4.01
CA VAL A 167 -0.80 -19.82 2.85
C VAL A 167 0.26 -19.66 1.76
N ARG A 168 1.52 -19.42 2.14
CA ARG A 168 2.60 -19.30 1.16
C ARG A 168 2.89 -20.64 0.47
N PRO A 169 3.35 -20.65 -0.80
CA PRO A 169 3.78 -21.88 -1.44
C PRO A 169 4.93 -22.54 -0.67
N GLU A 170 4.96 -23.87 -0.71
CA GLU A 170 6.06 -24.64 -0.14
C GLU A 170 7.37 -24.33 -0.87
N GLY A 171 8.44 -24.09 -0.11
CA GLY A 171 9.71 -23.66 -0.64
C GLY A 171 9.67 -22.22 -1.15
N SER A 172 9.51 -22.04 -2.46
CA SER A 172 9.71 -20.76 -3.16
C SER A 172 8.48 -20.29 -3.93
N TYR A 173 8.24 -18.97 -3.91
CA TYR A 173 7.26 -18.29 -4.75
C TYR A 173 7.56 -18.44 -6.24
N HIS A 174 8.80 -18.73 -6.64
CA HIS A 174 9.13 -19.05 -8.03
C HIS A 174 8.42 -20.31 -8.53
N ALA A 175 7.99 -21.22 -7.63
CA ALA A 175 7.19 -22.38 -7.99
C ALA A 175 5.80 -22.01 -8.55
N LEU A 176 5.33 -20.77 -8.33
CA LEU A 176 4.08 -20.27 -8.91
C LEU A 176 4.22 -19.83 -10.37
N ALA A 177 5.44 -19.70 -10.89
CA ALA A 177 5.68 -19.29 -12.27
C ALA A 177 5.18 -20.36 -13.25
N ASN A 178 4.15 -20.03 -14.02
CA ASN A 178 3.58 -20.95 -15.00
C ASN A 178 3.05 -20.19 -16.23
N SER A 179 3.71 -20.36 -17.37
CA SER A 179 3.35 -19.71 -18.65
C SER A 179 2.01 -20.16 -19.23
N SER A 180 1.49 -21.29 -18.77
CA SER A 180 0.22 -21.87 -19.21
C SER A 180 -0.90 -21.71 -18.18
N ALA A 181 -0.68 -20.94 -17.11
CA ALA A 181 -1.60 -20.80 -15.99
C ALA A 181 -3.00 -20.27 -16.40
N LEU A 182 -3.10 -19.58 -17.53
CA LEU A 182 -4.34 -18.99 -18.03
C LEU A 182 -5.19 -19.95 -18.86
N LEU A 183 -4.67 -21.11 -19.28
CA LEU A 183 -5.42 -22.06 -20.08
C LEU A 183 -6.69 -22.52 -19.36
N GLY A 184 -7.84 -22.29 -19.98
CA GLY A 184 -9.15 -22.69 -19.45
C GLY A 184 -9.64 -21.85 -18.27
N LYS A 185 -8.93 -20.76 -17.91
CA LYS A 185 -9.37 -19.85 -16.85
C LYS A 185 -10.43 -18.90 -17.37
N ARG A 186 -11.32 -18.47 -16.46
CA ARG A 186 -12.31 -17.43 -16.71
C ARG A 186 -11.88 -16.19 -15.93
N ILE A 187 -11.87 -15.03 -16.58
CA ILE A 187 -11.46 -13.76 -15.98
C ILE A 187 -12.66 -12.82 -16.02
N GLY A 188 -13.11 -12.40 -14.84
CA GLY A 188 -14.15 -11.38 -14.70
C GLY A 188 -13.56 -9.98 -14.76
N VAL A 189 -14.21 -9.07 -15.49
CA VAL A 189 -13.77 -7.67 -15.61
C VAL A 189 -14.97 -6.77 -15.36
N PRO A 190 -14.94 -5.92 -14.33
CA PRO A 190 -16.05 -5.01 -14.06
C PRO A 190 -16.21 -3.98 -15.20
N LYS A 191 -17.43 -3.88 -15.73
CA LYS A 191 -17.81 -2.96 -16.83
C LYS A 191 -17.39 -1.52 -16.57
N MET A 192 -17.61 -1.04 -15.35
CA MET A 192 -17.24 0.32 -14.94
C MET A 192 -15.75 0.64 -15.14
N TYR A 193 -14.85 -0.36 -15.05
CA TYR A 193 -13.40 -0.16 -15.20
C TYR A 193 -12.90 -0.32 -16.63
N ILE A 194 -13.81 -0.50 -17.58
CA ILE A 194 -13.49 -0.54 -19.01
C ILE A 194 -14.33 0.46 -19.82
N GLY A 195 -15.04 1.37 -19.14
CA GLY A 195 -15.80 2.45 -19.76
C GLY A 195 -17.16 2.00 -20.29
N GLU A 196 -17.64 0.84 -19.82
CA GLU A 196 -18.98 0.34 -20.08
C GLU A 196 -19.94 0.76 -18.96
N GLU A 197 -21.21 0.91 -19.30
CA GLU A 197 -22.23 1.32 -18.35
C GLU A 197 -22.52 0.20 -17.35
N ASP A 198 -22.56 0.57 -16.07
CA ASP A 198 -22.95 -0.29 -14.96
C ASP A 198 -23.88 0.50 -14.05
N ALA A 199 -25.17 0.18 -14.10
CA ALA A 199 -26.21 0.87 -13.34
C ALA A 199 -26.04 0.72 -11.82
N ALA A 200 -25.27 -0.28 -11.37
CA ALA A 200 -24.98 -0.50 -9.95
C ALA A 200 -23.72 0.25 -9.46
N ALA A 201 -22.98 0.91 -10.35
CA ALA A 201 -21.71 1.55 -10.05
C ALA A 201 -21.71 3.07 -10.28
N GLN A 202 -20.81 3.75 -9.59
CA GLN A 202 -20.49 5.14 -9.90
C GLN A 202 -19.79 5.21 -11.27
N PRO A 203 -20.19 6.13 -12.17
CA PRO A 203 -19.54 6.28 -13.47
C PRO A 203 -18.04 6.60 -13.32
N VAL A 204 -17.20 5.83 -14.01
CA VAL A 204 -15.75 6.06 -14.06
C VAL A 204 -15.38 6.51 -15.46
N TRP A 205 -14.69 7.65 -15.56
CA TRP A 205 -14.13 8.08 -16.83
C TRP A 205 -12.83 7.33 -17.12
N ILE A 206 -12.70 6.82 -18.34
CA ILE A 206 -11.51 6.14 -18.82
C ILE A 206 -11.02 6.82 -20.07
N SER A 207 -9.71 7.14 -20.10
CA SER A 207 -9.13 7.77 -21.28
C SER A 207 -9.18 6.83 -22.48
N PRO A 208 -9.37 7.34 -23.71
CA PRO A 208 -9.33 6.51 -24.92
C PRO A 208 -8.02 5.72 -25.06
N ALA A 209 -6.90 6.30 -24.59
CA ALA A 209 -5.60 5.64 -24.58
C ALA A 209 -5.56 4.43 -23.62
N ALA A 210 -6.09 4.58 -22.40
CA ALA A 210 -6.19 3.49 -21.44
C ALA A 210 -7.13 2.38 -21.93
N ARG A 211 -8.28 2.74 -22.53
CA ARG A 211 -9.20 1.78 -23.15
C ARG A 211 -8.51 0.96 -24.25
N LYS A 212 -7.73 1.61 -25.11
CA LYS A 212 -6.98 0.93 -26.17
C LYS A 212 -5.95 -0.07 -25.61
N LEU A 213 -5.25 0.28 -24.54
CA LEU A 213 -4.31 -0.63 -23.86
C LEU A 213 -5.05 -1.81 -23.23
N TRP A 214 -6.22 -1.57 -22.62
CA TRP A 214 -7.09 -2.62 -22.13
C TRP A 214 -7.51 -3.58 -23.24
N ASP A 215 -7.96 -3.08 -24.39
CA ASP A 215 -8.36 -3.94 -25.52
C ASP A 215 -7.22 -4.82 -26.01
N GLN A 216 -5.98 -4.30 -26.01
CA GLN A 216 -4.78 -5.09 -26.33
C GLN A 216 -4.48 -6.15 -25.26
N ALA A 217 -4.60 -5.80 -23.99
CA ALA A 217 -4.44 -6.74 -22.88
C ALA A 217 -5.48 -7.86 -22.95
N ARG A 218 -6.74 -7.51 -23.26
CA ARG A 218 -7.85 -8.45 -23.47
C ARG A 218 -7.52 -9.47 -24.56
N ILE A 219 -7.11 -9.01 -25.74
CA ILE A 219 -6.70 -9.88 -26.85
C ILE A 219 -5.57 -10.82 -26.44
N THR A 220 -4.61 -10.31 -25.66
CA THR A 220 -3.48 -11.10 -25.15
C THR A 220 -3.93 -12.17 -24.15
N LEU A 221 -4.83 -11.83 -23.23
CA LEU A 221 -5.39 -12.81 -22.28
C LEU A 221 -6.19 -13.91 -22.98
N GLU A 222 -6.97 -13.55 -24.00
CA GLU A 222 -7.74 -14.50 -24.82
C GLU A 222 -6.82 -15.45 -25.61
N SER A 223 -5.72 -14.93 -26.17
CA SER A 223 -4.77 -15.77 -26.92
C SER A 223 -3.98 -16.75 -26.03
N LEU A 224 -3.83 -16.43 -24.75
CA LEU A 224 -3.22 -17.31 -23.72
C LEU A 224 -4.20 -18.34 -23.14
N GLY A 225 -5.42 -18.43 -23.69
CA GLY A 225 -6.44 -19.42 -23.29
C GLY A 225 -7.32 -18.99 -22.11
N GLY A 226 -7.29 -17.71 -21.72
CA GLY A 226 -8.32 -17.09 -20.89
C GLY A 226 -9.63 -17.04 -21.67
N GLY A 227 -10.65 -17.79 -21.22
CA GLY A 227 -11.89 -18.00 -21.97
C GLY A 227 -12.78 -16.75 -22.12
N ARG A 228 -13.57 -16.74 -23.21
CA ARG A 228 -14.54 -15.72 -23.68
C ARG A 228 -15.79 -15.54 -22.80
N GLY A 229 -15.63 -15.63 -21.48
CA GLY A 229 -16.71 -15.48 -20.51
C GLY A 229 -16.47 -14.28 -19.63
N TRP A 230 -16.53 -13.08 -20.23
CA TRP A 230 -16.53 -11.82 -19.49
C TRP A 230 -17.83 -11.75 -18.70
N THR A 231 -17.80 -12.24 -17.47
CA THR A 231 -18.92 -12.14 -16.55
C THR A 231 -18.80 -10.85 -15.75
N ASP A 232 -19.94 -10.23 -15.48
CA ASP A 232 -20.08 -9.17 -14.50
C ASP A 232 -19.59 -9.70 -13.15
N TYR A 233 -18.32 -9.47 -12.83
CA TYR A 233 -17.78 -9.82 -11.53
C TYR A 233 -18.01 -8.64 -10.61
N LEU A 234 -19.21 -8.59 -10.05
CA LEU A 234 -19.57 -7.63 -9.03
C LEU A 234 -19.08 -8.15 -7.67
N THR A 235 -17.79 -8.06 -7.41
CA THR A 235 -17.31 -7.91 -6.04
C THR A 235 -16.54 -6.61 -5.94
N LEU A 236 -17.22 -5.52 -6.25
CA LEU A 236 -17.01 -4.37 -5.42
C LEU A 236 -17.83 -4.63 -4.17
N ALA A 237 -17.15 -5.09 -3.11
CA ALA A 237 -17.36 -4.36 -1.88
C ALA A 237 -17.06 -2.91 -2.26
N THR A 238 -18.10 -2.16 -2.58
CA THR A 238 -18.04 -0.71 -2.50
C THR A 238 -17.29 -0.45 -1.20
N VAL A 239 -16.23 0.32 -1.27
CA VAL A 239 -15.66 0.97 -0.09
C VAL A 239 -16.72 1.89 0.56
N GLY A 240 -17.94 1.97 -0.01
CA GLY A 240 -19.16 2.48 0.61
C GLY A 240 -20.08 1.46 1.31
N ASP A 241 -19.97 0.13 1.07
CA ASP A 241 -20.71 -0.90 1.86
C ASP A 241 -19.91 -1.33 3.09
N LEU A 242 -18.58 -1.24 3.01
CA LEU A 242 -17.80 -0.98 4.20
C LEU A 242 -17.95 0.50 4.47
N ASP A 243 -18.96 0.88 5.24
CA ASP A 243 -19.03 2.18 5.89
C ASP A 243 -17.83 2.30 6.85
N LEU A 244 -16.61 2.42 6.31
CA LEU A 244 -15.47 3.01 6.98
C LEU A 244 -15.58 4.54 6.93
N SER A 245 -16.68 5.08 6.39
CA SER A 245 -17.18 6.43 6.69
C SER A 245 -17.74 6.55 8.11
N GLY A 246 -17.65 5.51 8.95
CA GLY A 246 -17.63 5.60 10.40
C GLY A 246 -16.60 4.67 11.05
N PRO A 247 -15.75 5.14 12.00
CA PRO A 247 -15.47 6.51 12.41
C PRO A 247 -14.25 7.05 11.63
N GLY A 248 -14.14 8.37 11.45
CA GLY A 248 -12.98 9.06 10.84
C GLY A 248 -11.68 8.97 11.65
N ASP A 249 -11.41 7.78 12.18
CA ASP A 249 -10.69 7.53 13.42
C ASP A 249 -9.80 6.29 13.36
N LEU A 250 -9.99 5.33 12.46
CA LEU A 250 -9.04 4.20 12.32
C LEU A 250 -7.61 4.71 12.09
N TRP A 251 -7.47 5.72 11.23
CA TRP A 251 -6.21 6.43 11.03
C TRP A 251 -5.68 7.03 12.33
N SER A 252 -6.58 7.65 13.07
CA SER A 252 -6.30 8.34 14.33
C SER A 252 -5.83 7.39 15.43
N TYR A 253 -6.51 6.26 15.60
CA TYR A 253 -6.15 5.24 16.57
C TYR A 253 -4.84 4.52 16.18
N GLY A 254 -4.66 4.20 14.90
CA GLY A 254 -3.42 3.55 14.42
C GLY A 254 -2.19 4.41 14.68
N TRP A 255 -2.34 5.72 14.60
CA TRP A 255 -1.25 6.66 14.92
C TRP A 255 -0.94 6.77 16.40
N VAL A 256 -1.92 6.66 17.29
CA VAL A 256 -1.67 6.59 18.74
C VAL A 256 -0.88 5.33 19.08
N ASP A 257 -1.33 4.18 18.56
CA ASP A 257 -0.64 2.90 18.74
C ASP A 257 0.79 2.97 18.20
N PHE A 258 0.98 3.57 17.01
CA PHE A 258 2.30 3.80 16.45
C PHE A 258 3.23 4.62 17.35
N LEU A 259 2.78 5.77 17.87
CA LEU A 259 3.61 6.60 18.75
C LEU A 259 3.99 5.86 20.04
N HIS A 260 3.06 5.06 20.58
CA HIS A 260 3.35 4.16 21.70
C HIS A 260 4.37 3.08 21.35
N TYR A 261 4.32 2.51 20.14
CA TYR A 261 5.30 1.51 19.69
C TYR A 261 6.69 2.10 19.49
N VAL A 262 6.78 3.32 18.95
CA VAL A 262 8.05 4.03 18.78
C VAL A 262 8.65 4.36 20.15
N ASN A 263 7.82 4.76 21.12
CA ASN A 263 8.22 5.06 22.50
C ASN A 263 9.43 6.00 22.61
N ASP A 264 9.57 6.94 21.68
CA ASP A 264 10.65 7.93 21.69
C ASP A 264 10.28 9.08 22.62
N THR A 265 10.67 8.94 23.89
CA THR A 265 10.40 9.92 24.96
C THR A 265 11.08 11.26 24.75
N ASN A 266 12.00 11.39 23.80
CA ASN A 266 12.67 12.65 23.45
C ASN A 266 11.95 13.39 22.31
N SER A 267 10.86 12.83 21.77
CA SER A 267 10.12 13.33 20.62
C SER A 267 8.61 13.40 20.92
N VAL A 268 7.77 13.46 19.89
CA VAL A 268 6.31 13.53 20.04
C VAL A 268 5.75 12.22 20.55
N THR A 269 5.18 12.25 21.77
CA THR A 269 4.51 11.11 22.40
C THR A 269 3.00 11.12 22.18
N ARG A 270 2.41 12.25 21.80
CA ARG A 270 0.99 12.37 21.43
C ARG A 270 0.82 13.24 20.20
N LEU A 271 -0.07 12.86 19.29
CA LEU A 271 -0.30 13.66 18.08
C LEU A 271 -0.84 15.08 18.37
N ALA A 272 -1.41 15.30 19.56
CA ALA A 272 -1.82 16.62 20.08
C ALA A 272 -0.67 17.64 20.13
N ASP A 273 0.56 17.16 20.28
CA ASP A 273 1.75 17.98 20.51
C ASP A 273 2.32 18.54 19.18
N LEU A 274 1.64 18.28 18.06
CA LEU A 274 2.04 18.74 16.73
C LEU A 274 1.28 20.00 16.31
N PRO A 275 1.93 20.90 15.54
CA PRO A 275 1.23 22.02 14.92
C PRO A 275 0.17 21.43 13.98
N GLY A 276 -1.11 21.72 14.22
CA GLY A 276 -2.27 21.04 13.61
C GLY A 276 -2.36 21.05 12.08
N THR A 277 -1.41 21.67 11.38
CA THR A 277 -1.22 21.61 9.93
C THR A 277 0.28 21.49 9.62
N LEU A 278 0.61 20.81 8.51
CA LEU A 278 1.96 20.84 7.98
C LEU A 278 1.97 21.85 6.84
N PRO A 279 2.63 23.00 7.03
CA PRO A 279 2.63 24.04 6.02
C PRO A 279 3.32 23.52 4.75
N ASP A 280 2.68 23.73 3.59
CA ASP A 280 3.32 23.49 2.29
C ASP A 280 4.43 24.53 2.10
N ARG A 281 5.67 24.14 2.37
CA ARG A 281 6.88 24.97 2.21
C ARG A 281 7.09 25.46 0.76
N TYR A 282 6.38 24.89 -0.22
CA TYR A 282 6.59 25.14 -1.66
C TYR A 282 5.61 26.15 -2.28
N GLY A 283 4.69 26.72 -1.50
CA GLY A 283 3.78 27.77 -1.97
C GLY A 283 2.58 27.25 -2.79
N ASN A 284 1.49 28.00 -2.72
CA ASN A 284 0.12 27.55 -2.98
C ASN A 284 -0.29 27.52 -4.48
N ARG A 285 0.48 26.84 -5.35
CA ARG A 285 0.17 26.79 -6.79
C ARG A 285 -1.06 25.94 -7.17
N PHE A 286 -1.56 25.10 -6.27
CA PHE A 286 -2.66 24.16 -6.53
C PHE A 286 -3.84 24.30 -5.56
N GLY A 287 -3.98 25.42 -4.83
CA GLY A 287 -5.06 25.61 -3.84
C GLY A 287 -5.07 24.49 -2.80
N ASN A 288 -3.88 24.14 -2.30
CA ASN A 288 -3.57 22.82 -1.75
C ASN A 288 -4.53 22.43 -0.60
N ARG A 289 -5.09 21.21 -0.66
CA ARG A 289 -5.81 20.57 0.47
C ARG A 289 -4.86 20.19 1.64
N SER A 290 -3.76 20.91 1.81
CA SER A 290 -2.83 20.76 2.94
C SER A 290 -3.50 21.06 4.30
N GLU A 291 -4.77 21.47 4.31
CA GLU A 291 -5.53 21.86 5.51
C GLU A 291 -6.19 20.71 6.28
N SER A 292 -6.22 19.47 5.78
CA SER A 292 -7.17 18.48 6.31
C SER A 292 -6.65 17.52 7.40
N ASN A 293 -5.49 17.74 8.01
CA ASN A 293 -5.09 16.90 9.16
C ASN A 293 -5.51 17.48 10.51
N THR A 294 -5.98 18.74 10.58
CA THR A 294 -6.42 19.37 11.84
C THR A 294 -7.52 18.57 12.53
N ALA A 295 -8.49 18.04 11.78
CA ALA A 295 -9.58 17.24 12.32
C ALA A 295 -9.08 15.91 12.91
N ILE A 296 -8.14 15.26 12.22
CA ILE A 296 -7.49 14.02 12.66
C ILE A 296 -6.66 14.27 13.93
N VAL A 297 -5.80 15.30 13.91
CA VAL A 297 -5.00 15.71 15.07
C VAL A 297 -5.89 16.02 16.29
N LYS A 298 -7.00 16.75 16.11
CA LYS A 298 -7.98 17.03 17.17
C LYS A 298 -8.67 15.76 17.68
N ALA A 299 -9.06 14.85 16.79
CA ALA A 299 -9.69 13.59 17.16
C ALA A 299 -8.76 12.70 18.02
N ILE A 300 -7.45 12.81 17.81
CA ILE A 300 -6.41 12.03 18.51
C ILE A 300 -6.03 12.64 19.85
N ALA A 301 -6.09 13.97 19.96
CA ALA A 301 -5.56 14.70 21.11
C ALA A 301 -6.15 14.30 22.48
N PHE A 302 -7.34 13.72 22.48
CA PHE A 302 -8.08 13.35 23.68
C PHE A 302 -8.12 11.83 23.96
N ARG A 303 -7.37 11.01 23.20
CA ARG A 303 -7.51 9.53 23.24
C ARG A 303 -6.70 8.81 24.32
N ASN A 304 -5.79 9.52 24.98
CA ASN A 304 -5.04 9.05 26.16
C ASN A 304 -4.56 7.59 26.08
N GLY A 305 -4.04 7.17 24.93
CA GLY A 305 -3.46 5.84 24.76
C GLY A 305 -4.42 4.68 24.52
N THR A 306 -5.69 4.95 24.22
CA THR A 306 -6.66 3.92 23.83
C THR A 306 -6.24 3.27 22.50
N SER A 307 -6.08 1.94 22.48
CA SER A 307 -5.65 1.21 21.28
C SER A 307 -6.72 1.18 20.19
N ILE A 308 -6.28 1.04 18.93
CA ILE A 308 -7.16 0.83 17.77
C ILE A 308 -8.09 -0.36 17.94
N TYR A 309 -7.65 -1.40 18.65
CA TYR A 309 -8.48 -2.58 18.90
C TYR A 309 -9.61 -2.32 19.90
N ALA A 310 -9.59 -1.20 20.62
CA ALA A 310 -10.70 -0.78 21.49
C ALA A 310 -11.72 0.12 20.78
N LEU A 311 -11.58 0.32 19.47
CA LEU A 311 -12.50 1.15 18.70
C LEU A 311 -13.92 0.54 18.72
N PRO A 312 -14.95 1.31 19.15
CA PRO A 312 -16.32 0.82 19.21
C PRO A 312 -16.80 0.30 17.84
N GLY A 313 -17.37 -0.91 17.84
CA GLY A 313 -17.90 -1.57 16.65
C GLY A 313 -16.85 -2.28 15.79
N LEU A 314 -15.55 -2.15 16.08
CA LEU A 314 -14.51 -2.76 15.24
C LEU A 314 -14.62 -4.28 15.13
N GLU A 315 -14.91 -4.97 16.24
CA GLU A 315 -15.14 -6.42 16.27
C GLU A 315 -16.25 -6.85 15.29
N SER A 316 -17.41 -6.21 15.40
CA SER A 316 -18.57 -6.51 14.55
C SER A 316 -18.25 -6.29 13.08
N HIS A 317 -17.54 -5.20 12.74
CA HIS A 317 -17.14 -4.89 11.38
C HIS A 317 -16.14 -5.90 10.81
N LEU A 318 -15.09 -6.24 11.57
CA LEU A 318 -14.08 -7.21 11.11
C LEU A 318 -14.68 -8.61 10.97
N THR A 319 -15.56 -9.01 11.88
CA THR A 319 -16.27 -10.29 11.78
C THR A 319 -17.19 -10.33 10.57
N ALA A 320 -17.93 -9.26 10.29
CA ALA A 320 -18.79 -9.15 9.11
C ALA A 320 -17.97 -9.16 7.81
N LEU A 321 -16.83 -8.46 7.79
CA LEU A 321 -15.90 -8.45 6.65
C LEU A 321 -15.35 -9.85 6.37
N GLU A 322 -14.94 -10.59 7.40
CA GLU A 322 -14.45 -11.96 7.26
C GLU A 322 -15.56 -12.91 6.78
N ALA A 323 -16.77 -12.78 7.32
CA ALA A 323 -17.92 -13.57 6.88
C ALA A 323 -18.24 -13.32 5.39
N ARG A 324 -18.16 -12.05 4.95
CA ARG A 324 -18.29 -11.68 3.54
C ARG A 324 -17.19 -12.30 2.69
N ARG A 325 -15.92 -12.17 3.09
CA ARG A 325 -14.77 -12.76 2.37
C ARG A 325 -14.94 -14.26 2.16
N LYS A 326 -15.43 -15.00 3.16
CA LYS A 326 -15.66 -16.45 3.07
C LYS A 326 -16.83 -16.85 2.17
N ARG A 327 -17.84 -15.99 2.04
CA ARG A 327 -19.00 -16.25 1.18
C ARG A 327 -18.68 -15.97 -0.29
N ASP A 328 -17.84 -14.97 -0.54
CA ASP A 328 -17.55 -14.47 -1.89
C ASP A 328 -16.32 -15.17 -2.54
N LEU A 329 -15.64 -16.10 -1.83
CA LEU A 329 -14.54 -16.97 -2.30
C LEU A 329 -15.03 -18.41 -2.57
#